data_AF-A0A918FF45-F1
#
_entry.id   AF-A0A918FF45-F1
#
_cell.length_a   1.000
_cell.length_b   1.000
_cell.length_c   1.000
_cell.angle_alpha   90.00
_cell.angle_beta   90.00
_cell.angle_gamma   90.00
#
_symmetry.space_group_name_H-M   'P 1'
#
loop_
_entity.id
_entity.type
_entity.pdbx_description
1 polymer ?
#
loop_
_entity_poly.entity_id
_entity_poly.type
_entity_poly.pdbx_seq_one_letter_code
_entity_poly.pdbx_strand_id
1 'polypeptide(L)'
;MPEDGTHEVYEARFGAVGIDLDLLAGPDVVLPAVRARSRVEGCWRGDSQCEAAALFDLRRRILLFFASEGPVTQFRHRAVTWERIARAWPGWELRWTYDGPADLRRHLGLDPEAVRESDRKVYPAPVLEPDDEELLERDPLVTVVTIGDDRCHLLAAINDHPVVEGPAFLDRLADAPDHGHCTVAAEAGLHIDPVRRRVGWWLLSAVAEADEMAARWPGWTVECWQDRWQQHARAAPGRFLPPRVSPEQARAELREDAVHHWSQRPGSFWLGWLQAAVSDAVADRVVRTIDSW
;
A
#
# COMPACT_ATOMS: atom_id res chain seq x y z
N MET A 1 5.85 0.37 -20.64
CA MET A 1 6.93 0.59 -21.61
C MET A 1 6.89 -0.43 -22.73
N PRO A 2 6.57 -0.04 -23.97
CA PRO A 2 6.86 -0.85 -25.16
C PRO A 2 8.36 -1.13 -25.34
N GLU A 3 8.67 -2.06 -26.25
CA GLU A 3 10.03 -2.54 -26.53
C GLU A 3 10.98 -1.45 -27.07
N ASP A 4 10.43 -0.33 -27.56
CA ASP A 4 11.15 0.79 -28.15
C ASP A 4 11.71 1.82 -27.15
N GLY A 5 11.46 1.65 -25.86
CA GLY A 5 11.94 2.56 -24.82
C GLY A 5 11.02 3.77 -24.54
N THR A 6 9.88 3.87 -25.21
CA THR A 6 8.87 4.89 -24.92
C THR A 6 7.98 4.47 -23.74
N HIS A 7 7.24 5.42 -23.15
CA HIS A 7 6.25 5.12 -22.12
C HIS A 7 4.90 5.75 -22.49
N GLU A 8 3.83 5.09 -22.06
CA GLU A 8 2.45 5.48 -22.31
C GLU A 8 1.73 5.53 -20.96
N VAL A 9 0.95 6.58 -20.74
CA VAL A 9 0.21 6.80 -19.49
C VAL A 9 -1.27 6.65 -19.77
N TYR A 10 -1.92 5.89 -18.89
CA TYR A 10 -3.34 5.63 -18.91
C TYR A 10 -3.91 6.00 -17.54
N GLU A 11 -5.13 6.52 -17.53
CA GLU A 11 -5.78 6.94 -16.30
C GLU A 11 -7.15 6.27 -16.16
N ALA A 12 -7.50 5.98 -14.91
CA ALA A 12 -8.84 5.66 -14.50
C ALA A 12 -9.21 6.47 -13.25
N ARG A 13 -10.34 7.18 -13.31
CA ARG A 13 -10.94 7.76 -12.11
C ARG A 13 -11.53 6.62 -11.28
N PHE A 14 -11.30 6.65 -9.96
CA PHE A 14 -11.72 5.61 -9.00
C PHE A 14 -11.08 4.24 -9.21
N GLY A 15 -10.04 4.13 -10.05
CA GLY A 15 -9.34 2.87 -10.31
C GLY A 15 -8.37 2.44 -9.21
N ALA A 16 -8.23 3.23 -8.14
CA ALA A 16 -7.39 2.84 -7.02
C ALA A 16 -7.99 1.68 -6.22
N VAL A 17 -9.32 1.68 -6.08
CA VAL A 17 -10.05 0.60 -5.41
C VAL A 17 -9.98 -0.66 -6.27
N GLY A 18 -9.33 -1.69 -5.75
CA GLY A 18 -9.26 -3.02 -6.38
C GLY A 18 -8.25 -3.15 -7.51
N ILE A 19 -7.24 -2.27 -7.63
CA ILE A 19 -6.17 -2.46 -8.61
C ILE A 19 -5.46 -3.81 -8.44
N ASP A 20 -5.28 -4.25 -7.20
CA ASP A 20 -4.73 -5.55 -6.84
C ASP A 20 -5.62 -6.71 -7.27
N LEU A 21 -6.93 -6.56 -7.13
CA LEU A 21 -7.94 -7.51 -7.63
C LEU A 21 -7.99 -7.54 -9.16
N ASP A 22 -7.76 -6.41 -9.83
CA ASP A 22 -7.63 -6.35 -11.29
C ASP A 22 -6.36 -7.11 -11.76
N LEU A 23 -5.25 -6.96 -11.03
CA LEU A 23 -4.00 -7.64 -11.31
C LEU A 23 -4.10 -9.18 -11.17
N LEU A 24 -5.08 -9.71 -10.43
CA LEU A 24 -5.33 -11.15 -10.34
C LEU A 24 -5.70 -11.80 -11.68
N ALA A 25 -6.15 -11.03 -12.67
CA ALA A 25 -6.48 -11.55 -14.00
C ALA A 25 -5.26 -11.86 -14.88
N GLY A 26 -4.07 -11.42 -14.47
CA GLY A 26 -2.81 -11.69 -15.19
C GLY A 26 -2.59 -10.84 -16.45
N PRO A 27 -1.39 -10.94 -17.06
CA PRO A 27 -0.95 -10.05 -18.13
C PRO A 27 -1.79 -10.15 -19.40
N ASP A 28 -2.30 -11.34 -19.73
CA ASP A 28 -3.08 -11.59 -20.95
C ASP A 28 -4.45 -10.91 -20.94
N VAL A 29 -4.96 -10.56 -19.75
CA VAL A 29 -6.21 -9.81 -19.58
C VAL A 29 -5.91 -8.34 -19.33
N VAL A 30 -5.00 -8.05 -18.40
CA VAL A 30 -4.72 -6.68 -17.93
C VAL A 30 -4.10 -5.83 -19.03
N LEU A 31 -3.08 -6.32 -19.75
CA LEU A 31 -2.35 -5.49 -20.71
C LEU A 31 -3.21 -5.08 -21.93
N PRO A 32 -4.01 -5.98 -22.55
CA PRO A 32 -4.94 -5.57 -23.61
C PRO A 32 -6.01 -4.59 -23.10
N ALA A 33 -6.55 -4.80 -21.89
CA ALA A 33 -7.57 -3.92 -21.31
C ALA A 33 -7.03 -2.51 -21.07
N VAL A 34 -5.80 -2.38 -20.56
CA VAL A 34 -5.11 -1.09 -20.41
C VAL A 34 -4.94 -0.40 -21.77
N ARG A 35 -4.45 -1.14 -22.78
CA ARG A 35 -4.17 -0.59 -24.12
C ARG A 35 -5.43 -0.15 -24.87
N ALA A 36 -6.58 -0.72 -24.56
CA ALA A 36 -7.86 -0.34 -25.15
C ALA A 36 -8.36 1.05 -24.67
N ARG A 37 -7.74 1.62 -23.62
CA ARG A 37 -8.13 2.91 -23.08
C ARG A 37 -7.53 4.07 -23.86
N SER A 38 -8.17 5.23 -23.74
CA SER A 38 -7.59 6.49 -24.19
C SER A 38 -6.33 6.80 -23.41
N ARG A 39 -5.25 7.10 -24.14
CA ARG A 39 -4.02 7.61 -23.56
C ARG A 39 -4.25 8.99 -22.99
N VAL A 40 -3.56 9.30 -21.90
CA VAL A 40 -3.51 10.65 -21.36
C VAL A 40 -2.27 11.33 -21.91
N GLU A 41 -2.47 12.44 -22.62
CA GLU A 41 -1.40 13.36 -22.97
C GLU A 41 -1.20 14.35 -21.80
N GLY A 42 0.00 14.41 -21.22
CA GLY A 42 0.31 15.39 -20.16
C GLY A 42 1.10 14.83 -18.99
N CYS A 43 1.03 15.54 -17.86
CA CYS A 43 1.74 15.20 -16.63
C CYS A 43 1.05 14.09 -15.85
N TRP A 44 1.86 13.32 -15.11
CA TRP A 44 1.38 12.35 -14.15
C TRP A 44 0.64 13.06 -13.02
N ARG A 45 -0.31 12.36 -12.37
CA ARG A 45 -0.88 12.88 -11.12
C ARG A 45 0.22 13.03 -10.08
N GLY A 46 0.11 14.09 -9.27
CA GLY A 46 0.98 14.27 -8.11
C GLY A 46 0.72 13.23 -7.04
N ASP A 47 1.67 13.09 -6.12
CA ASP A 47 1.66 12.02 -5.12
C ASP A 47 0.44 12.05 -4.18
N SER A 48 -0.15 13.21 -3.88
CA SER A 48 -1.36 13.26 -3.04
C SER A 48 -2.64 12.84 -3.77
N GLN A 49 -2.62 12.85 -5.11
CA GLN A 49 -3.79 12.59 -5.95
C GLN A 49 -3.77 11.18 -6.58
N CYS A 50 -2.68 10.44 -6.40
CA CYS A 50 -2.50 9.11 -6.97
C CYS A 50 -2.53 8.07 -5.84
N GLU A 51 -3.70 7.50 -5.61
CA GLU A 51 -3.92 6.47 -4.58
C GLU A 51 -3.48 5.07 -5.03
N ALA A 52 -3.29 4.85 -6.33
CA ALA A 52 -2.68 3.63 -6.85
C ALA A 52 -2.14 3.85 -8.26
N ALA A 53 -1.15 3.04 -8.64
CA ALA A 53 -0.71 2.93 -10.01
C ALA A 53 0.00 1.59 -10.25
N ALA A 54 -0.04 1.13 -11.50
CA ALA A 54 0.73 -0.01 -11.98
C ALA A 54 1.52 0.37 -13.24
N LEU A 55 2.82 0.06 -13.23
CA LEU A 55 3.73 0.17 -14.36
C LEU A 55 4.05 -1.23 -14.88
N PHE A 56 3.83 -1.41 -16.18
CA PHE A 56 4.15 -2.63 -16.90
C PHE A 56 5.40 -2.40 -17.78
N ASP A 57 6.55 -2.88 -17.32
CA ASP A 57 7.78 -2.92 -18.12
C ASP A 57 7.77 -4.19 -18.97
N LEU A 58 7.29 -4.09 -20.21
CA LEU A 58 7.09 -5.24 -21.08
C LEU A 58 8.42 -5.86 -21.52
N ARG A 59 9.48 -5.03 -21.60
CA ARG A 59 10.81 -5.44 -22.05
C ARG A 59 11.50 -6.29 -20.99
N ARG A 60 11.43 -5.86 -19.73
CA ARG A 60 12.03 -6.58 -18.59
C ARG A 60 11.07 -7.56 -17.93
N ARG A 61 9.79 -7.54 -18.30
CA ARG A 61 8.69 -8.24 -17.64
C ARG A 61 8.64 -7.90 -16.14
N ILE A 62 8.56 -6.62 -15.83
CA ILE A 62 8.42 -6.15 -14.43
C ILE A 62 7.05 -5.50 -14.27
N LEU A 63 6.32 -5.94 -13.25
CA LEU A 63 5.12 -5.29 -12.72
C LEU A 63 5.53 -4.51 -11.47
N LEU A 64 5.59 -3.18 -11.57
CA LEU A 64 5.78 -2.30 -10.43
C LEU A 64 4.44 -1.68 -10.07
N PHE A 65 4.02 -1.73 -8.82
CA PHE A 65 2.76 -1.12 -8.42
C PHE A 65 2.73 -0.73 -6.94
N PHE A 66 1.78 0.15 -6.62
CA PHE A 66 1.34 0.43 -5.26
C PHE A 66 -0.17 0.65 -5.25
N ALA A 67 -0.72 0.59 -4.04
CA ALA A 67 -2.09 0.99 -3.74
C ALA A 67 -2.13 1.58 -2.33
N SER A 68 -3.07 2.47 -2.10
CA SER A 68 -3.45 2.98 -0.77
C SER A 68 -4.54 2.13 -0.12
N GLU A 69 -5.26 1.34 -0.91
CA GLU A 69 -6.40 0.53 -0.48
C GLU A 69 -6.39 -0.86 -1.11
N GLY A 70 -7.24 -1.74 -0.57
CA GLY A 70 -7.50 -3.09 -1.08
C GLY A 70 -6.82 -4.20 -0.28
N PRO A 71 -7.12 -5.48 -0.58
CA PRO A 71 -6.51 -6.63 0.10
C PRO A 71 -4.97 -6.64 0.11
N VAL A 72 -4.31 -5.95 -0.83
CA VAL A 72 -2.86 -5.86 -0.88
C VAL A 72 -2.28 -4.89 0.16
N THR A 73 -3.07 -3.99 0.74
CA THR A 73 -2.65 -3.06 1.80
C THR A 73 -3.12 -3.50 3.19
N GLN A 74 -4.06 -4.44 3.28
CA GLN A 74 -4.56 -4.98 4.53
C GLN A 74 -3.60 -6.01 5.12
N PHE A 75 -3.28 -5.90 6.42
CA PHE A 75 -2.35 -6.80 7.11
C PHE A 75 -2.74 -8.28 6.96
N ARG A 76 -4.04 -8.58 7.06
CA ARG A 76 -4.58 -9.95 7.00
C ARG A 76 -4.46 -10.57 5.60
N HIS A 77 -4.45 -9.77 4.55
CA HIS A 77 -4.49 -10.26 3.17
C HIS A 77 -3.18 -10.05 2.39
N ARG A 78 -2.34 -9.08 2.78
CA ARG A 78 -1.09 -8.69 2.10
C ARG A 78 -0.31 -9.87 1.51
N ALA A 79 0.02 -10.85 2.35
CA ALA A 79 0.85 -11.97 1.94
C ALA A 79 0.18 -12.88 0.91
N VAL A 80 -1.12 -13.17 1.08
CA VAL A 80 -1.86 -14.05 0.17
C VAL A 80 -2.20 -13.32 -1.14
N THR A 81 -2.51 -12.03 -1.08
CA THR A 81 -2.75 -11.19 -2.27
C THR A 81 -1.48 -11.12 -3.12
N TRP A 82 -0.34 -10.83 -2.50
CA TRP A 82 0.96 -10.83 -3.19
C TRP A 82 1.28 -12.18 -3.83
N GLU A 83 1.08 -13.29 -3.09
CA GLU A 83 1.26 -14.66 -3.60
C GLU A 83 0.39 -14.93 -4.84
N ARG A 84 -0.88 -14.49 -4.83
CA ARG A 84 -1.82 -14.73 -5.94
C ARG A 84 -1.52 -13.87 -7.16
N ILE A 85 -1.15 -12.59 -6.99
CA ILE A 85 -0.71 -11.76 -8.11
C ILE A 85 0.55 -12.37 -8.73
N ALA A 86 1.52 -12.80 -7.92
CA ALA A 86 2.75 -13.43 -8.44
C ALA A 86 2.45 -14.67 -9.30
N ARG A 87 1.46 -15.47 -8.91
CA ARG A 87 0.99 -16.64 -9.69
C ARG A 87 0.26 -16.25 -10.97
N ALA A 88 -0.53 -15.17 -10.94
CA ALA A 88 -1.25 -14.66 -12.10
C ALA A 88 -0.32 -14.04 -13.16
N TRP A 89 0.91 -13.67 -12.79
CA TRP A 89 1.90 -13.04 -13.65
C TRP A 89 3.15 -13.91 -13.87
N PRO A 90 3.01 -15.09 -14.51
CA PRO A 90 4.13 -16.03 -14.67
C PRO A 90 5.25 -15.44 -15.52
N GLY A 91 6.48 -15.55 -15.03
CA GLY A 91 7.67 -15.03 -15.71
C GLY A 91 7.81 -13.50 -15.65
N TRP A 92 7.02 -12.83 -14.82
CA TRP A 92 7.21 -11.43 -14.47
C TRP A 92 7.83 -11.30 -13.07
N GLU A 93 8.63 -10.26 -12.90
CA GLU A 93 9.08 -9.81 -11.58
C GLU A 93 8.06 -8.83 -11.01
N LEU A 94 7.62 -9.06 -9.77
CA LEU A 94 6.73 -8.16 -9.05
C LEU A 94 7.54 -7.28 -8.10
N ARG A 95 7.27 -5.97 -8.11
CA ARG A 95 7.86 -5.01 -7.19
C ARG A 95 6.82 -4.08 -6.63
N TRP A 96 6.89 -3.83 -5.33
CA TRP A 96 6.10 -2.80 -4.67
C TRP A 96 6.88 -1.49 -4.70
N THR A 97 6.18 -0.37 -4.88
CA THR A 97 6.76 0.97 -4.79
C THR A 97 6.31 1.64 -3.49
N TYR A 98 7.26 1.98 -2.63
CA TYR A 98 6.95 2.59 -1.33
C TYR A 98 6.87 4.11 -1.41
N ASP A 99 7.52 4.71 -2.43
CA ASP A 99 7.48 6.14 -2.73
C ASP A 99 6.50 6.46 -3.87
N GLY A 100 5.48 5.61 -4.03
CA GLY A 100 4.35 5.82 -4.94
C GLY A 100 4.77 6.15 -6.38
N PRO A 101 4.19 7.20 -7.01
CA PRO A 101 4.51 7.62 -8.36
C PRO A 101 5.99 7.98 -8.60
N ALA A 102 6.70 8.47 -7.59
CA ALA A 102 8.11 8.85 -7.72
C ALA A 102 8.99 7.64 -8.05
N ASP A 103 8.77 6.49 -7.43
CA ASP A 103 9.48 5.23 -7.73
C ASP A 103 9.23 4.76 -9.17
N LEU A 104 7.99 4.90 -9.65
CA LEU A 104 7.64 4.55 -11.03
C LEU A 104 8.39 5.43 -12.04
N ARG A 105 8.51 6.72 -11.74
CA ARG A 105 9.28 7.67 -12.57
C ARG A 105 10.77 7.36 -12.55
N ARG A 106 11.35 7.05 -11.39
CA ARG A 106 12.74 6.59 -11.26
C ARG A 106 12.99 5.35 -12.11
N HIS A 107 12.07 4.38 -12.10
CA HIS A 107 12.19 3.17 -12.93
C HIS A 107 12.24 3.49 -14.44
N LEU A 108 11.50 4.52 -14.87
CA LEU A 108 11.50 5.01 -16.25
C LEU A 108 12.70 5.91 -16.59
N GLY A 109 13.58 6.23 -15.64
CA GLY A 109 14.66 7.20 -15.81
C GLY A 109 14.15 8.64 -15.95
N LEU A 110 12.95 8.92 -15.45
CA LEU A 110 12.34 10.26 -15.41
C LEU A 110 12.62 10.93 -14.05
N ASP A 111 12.56 12.25 -14.03
CA ASP A 111 12.70 13.04 -12.80
C ASP A 111 11.54 12.77 -11.82
N PRO A 112 11.79 12.19 -10.62
CA PRO A 112 10.75 11.96 -9.62
C PRO A 112 10.16 13.26 -9.04
N GLU A 113 10.86 14.40 -9.10
CA GLU A 113 10.37 15.66 -8.53
C GLU A 113 9.12 16.18 -9.25
N ALA A 114 8.89 15.76 -10.49
CA ALA A 114 7.75 16.20 -11.29
C ALA A 114 6.37 15.71 -10.78
N VAL A 115 6.32 14.76 -9.83
CA VAL A 115 5.07 14.33 -9.16
C VAL A 115 4.99 14.80 -7.71
N ARG A 116 6.04 15.47 -7.22
CA ARG A 116 6.06 16.04 -5.87
C ARG A 116 5.20 17.29 -5.79
N GLU A 117 4.68 17.52 -4.61
CA GLU A 117 3.95 18.74 -4.28
C GLU A 117 4.85 19.63 -3.43
N SER A 118 5.36 20.72 -4.04
CA SER A 118 6.34 21.62 -3.44
C SER A 118 5.89 22.26 -2.12
N ASP A 119 4.59 22.33 -1.87
CA ASP A 119 3.99 22.95 -0.67
C ASP A 119 3.10 21.97 0.10
N ARG A 120 3.40 20.66 0.05
CA ARG A 120 2.62 19.64 0.78
C ARG A 120 2.62 19.96 2.28
N LYS A 121 1.41 20.17 2.82
CA LYS A 121 1.21 20.29 4.25
C LYS A 121 1.26 18.90 4.90
N VAL A 122 1.92 18.81 6.05
CA VAL A 122 1.82 17.61 6.91
C VAL A 122 0.51 17.65 7.68
N TYR A 123 -0.24 16.56 7.61
CA TYR A 123 -1.45 16.29 8.37
C TYR A 123 -1.16 15.17 9.37
N PRO A 124 -0.91 15.48 10.65
CA PRO A 124 -0.67 14.46 11.66
C PRO A 124 -1.87 13.53 11.82
N ALA A 125 -1.60 12.23 11.90
CA ALA A 125 -2.61 11.24 12.26
C ALA A 125 -3.09 11.45 13.71
N PRO A 126 -4.43 11.42 13.96
CA PRO A 126 -4.96 11.51 15.32
C PRO A 126 -4.52 10.30 16.15
N VAL A 127 -4.28 10.53 17.44
CA VAL A 127 -4.06 9.44 18.39
C VAL A 127 -5.43 8.85 18.73
N LEU A 128 -5.52 7.52 18.74
CA LEU A 128 -6.73 6.79 19.09
C LEU A 128 -6.83 6.64 20.61
N GLU A 129 -8.04 6.73 21.13
CA GLU A 129 -8.32 6.39 22.51
C GLU A 129 -8.44 4.86 22.69
N PRO A 130 -8.20 4.30 23.89
CA PRO A 130 -8.28 2.85 24.10
C PRO A 130 -9.65 2.22 23.81
N ASP A 131 -10.72 3.02 23.83
CA ASP A 131 -12.11 2.62 23.55
C ASP A 131 -12.62 3.11 22.19
N ASP A 132 -11.73 3.59 21.32
CA ASP A 132 -12.09 4.05 19.98
C ASP A 132 -12.71 2.92 19.14
N GLU A 133 -13.79 3.21 18.41
CA GLU A 133 -14.54 2.24 17.61
C GLU A 133 -13.68 1.63 16.50
N GLU A 134 -12.71 2.38 15.97
CA GLU A 134 -11.74 1.89 14.98
C GLU A 134 -11.02 0.62 15.48
N LEU A 135 -10.70 0.54 16.78
CA LEU A 135 -9.99 -0.60 17.35
C LEU A 135 -10.87 -1.88 17.44
N LEU A 136 -12.18 -1.74 17.26
CA LEU A 136 -13.13 -2.86 17.23
C LEU A 136 -13.27 -3.44 15.82
N GLU A 137 -12.77 -2.74 14.79
CA GLU A 137 -12.82 -3.22 13.43
C GLU A 137 -11.91 -4.44 13.23
N ARG A 138 -12.28 -5.24 12.23
CA ARG A 138 -11.56 -6.47 11.92
C ARG A 138 -10.20 -6.19 11.29
N ASP A 139 -10.16 -5.17 10.45
CA ASP A 139 -9.00 -4.71 9.67
C ASP A 139 -8.88 -3.20 9.88
N PRO A 140 -8.49 -2.77 11.10
CA PRO A 140 -8.54 -1.37 11.48
C PRO A 140 -7.41 -0.57 10.83
N LEU A 141 -7.74 0.64 10.38
CA LEU A 141 -6.81 1.62 9.83
C LEU A 141 -5.96 2.20 10.97
N VAL A 142 -4.96 1.43 11.39
CA VAL A 142 -4.11 1.77 12.55
C VAL A 142 -2.64 1.78 12.17
N THR A 143 -1.96 2.83 12.62
CA THR A 143 -0.50 2.87 12.72
C THR A 143 -0.08 2.58 14.16
N VAL A 144 0.71 1.53 14.36
CA VAL A 144 1.29 1.21 15.67
C VAL A 144 2.58 2.00 15.90
N VAL A 145 2.69 2.67 17.04
CA VAL A 145 3.90 3.41 17.44
C VAL A 145 4.44 2.83 18.74
N THR A 146 5.71 2.44 18.76
CA THR A 146 6.39 2.02 19.99
C THR A 146 7.56 2.94 20.30
N ILE A 147 7.76 3.26 21.58
CA ILE A 147 8.89 4.08 22.04
C ILE A 147 9.64 3.29 23.10
N GLY A 148 10.93 3.06 22.86
CA GLY A 148 11.76 2.27 23.75
C GLY A 148 11.19 0.86 23.97
N ASP A 149 11.24 0.40 25.22
CA ASP A 149 10.70 -0.89 25.67
C ASP A 149 9.42 -0.74 26.50
N ASP A 150 8.93 0.49 26.72
CA ASP A 150 7.92 0.78 27.72
C ASP A 150 6.58 1.28 27.17
N ARG A 151 6.56 2.00 26.04
CA ARG A 151 5.33 2.66 25.53
C ARG A 151 4.84 2.13 24.18
N CYS A 152 3.52 2.10 24.03
CA CYS A 152 2.84 1.74 22.79
C CYS A 152 1.63 2.67 22.56
N HIS A 153 1.61 3.38 21.44
CA HIS A 153 0.53 4.28 21.05
C HIS A 153 -0.09 3.81 19.73
N LEU A 154 -1.39 4.05 19.54
CA LEU A 154 -2.11 3.74 18.31
C LEU A 154 -2.61 5.04 17.68
N LEU A 155 -2.42 5.19 16.38
CA LEU A 155 -2.86 6.36 15.61
C LEU A 155 -3.72 5.88 14.45
N ALA A 156 -4.69 6.69 14.01
CA ALA A 156 -5.46 6.37 12.82
C ALA A 156 -4.59 6.46 11.55
N ALA A 157 -4.64 5.46 10.67
CA ALA A 157 -3.89 5.38 9.42
C ALA A 157 -4.57 6.14 8.26
N ILE A 158 -5.19 7.28 8.55
CA ILE A 158 -5.97 8.07 7.58
C ILE A 158 -5.25 9.33 7.09
N ASN A 159 -4.18 9.75 7.77
CA ASN A 159 -3.37 10.91 7.40
C ASN A 159 -1.91 10.51 7.17
N ASP A 160 -0.98 11.47 7.24
CA ASP A 160 0.43 11.20 7.01
C ASP A 160 1.02 10.24 8.05
N HIS A 161 1.89 9.36 7.57
CA HIS A 161 2.64 8.44 8.43
C HIS A 161 3.44 9.23 9.48
N PRO A 162 3.39 8.91 10.78
CA PRO A 162 3.97 9.74 11.85
C PRO A 162 5.49 9.94 11.76
N VAL A 163 6.19 9.13 10.97
CA VAL A 163 7.62 9.34 10.66
C VAL A 163 7.89 10.71 10.04
N VAL A 164 6.91 11.32 9.35
CA VAL A 164 7.07 12.62 8.69
C VAL A 164 7.21 13.79 9.67
N GLU A 165 6.79 13.62 10.93
CA GLU A 165 6.80 14.66 11.96
C GLU A 165 8.19 14.87 12.58
N GLY A 166 9.13 13.95 12.34
CA GLY A 166 10.48 14.04 12.91
C GLY A 166 10.50 13.91 14.44
N PRO A 167 11.57 14.36 15.11
CA PRO A 167 11.72 14.24 16.56
C PRO A 167 10.64 14.98 17.37
N ALA A 168 9.99 16.00 16.80
CA ALA A 168 8.90 16.73 17.44
C ALA A 168 7.68 15.83 17.72
N PHE A 169 7.58 14.68 17.03
CA PHE A 169 6.57 13.68 17.30
C PHE A 169 6.61 13.13 18.74
N LEU A 170 7.79 13.09 19.36
CA LEU A 170 7.93 12.65 20.75
C LEU A 170 7.22 13.57 21.73
N ASP A 171 7.22 14.88 21.45
CA ASP A 171 6.52 15.87 22.28
C ASP A 171 5.01 15.70 22.15
N ARG A 172 4.51 15.38 20.94
CA ARG A 172 3.09 15.08 20.70
C ARG A 172 2.61 13.86 21.48
N LEU A 173 3.49 12.87 21.69
CA LEU A 173 3.17 11.64 22.41
C LEU A 173 3.41 11.73 23.93
N ALA A 174 3.85 12.87 24.46
CA ALA A 174 4.13 13.01 25.89
C ALA A 174 2.89 12.77 26.77
N ASP A 175 1.73 13.28 26.34
CA ASP A 175 0.45 13.19 27.05
C ASP A 175 -0.56 12.27 26.34
N ALA A 176 -0.11 11.52 25.32
CA ALA A 176 -0.96 10.64 24.53
C ALA A 176 -1.32 9.34 25.29
N PRO A 177 -2.51 8.76 25.06
CA PRO A 177 -2.87 7.46 25.61
C PRO A 177 -1.82 6.37 25.32
N ASP A 178 -1.30 5.75 26.38
CA ASP A 178 -0.46 4.55 26.28
C ASP A 178 -1.34 3.31 26.33
N HIS A 179 -1.32 2.56 25.24
CA HIS A 179 -2.05 1.31 25.07
C HIS A 179 -1.29 0.13 25.70
N GLY A 180 -0.01 0.32 26.04
CA GLY A 180 0.88 -0.69 26.60
C GLY A 180 1.34 -1.72 25.56
N HIS A 181 0.44 -2.21 24.70
CA HIS A 181 0.74 -3.10 23.58
C HIS A 181 -0.33 -3.00 22.49
N CYS A 182 0.04 -3.42 21.27
CA CYS A 182 -0.82 -3.48 20.10
C CYS A 182 -1.06 -4.95 19.72
N THR A 183 -2.32 -5.39 19.76
CA THR A 183 -2.76 -6.72 19.29
C THR A 183 -3.59 -6.69 18.01
N VAL A 184 -3.82 -5.50 17.44
CA VAL A 184 -4.61 -5.32 16.21
C VAL A 184 -3.75 -5.50 14.96
N ALA A 185 -4.44 -5.69 13.82
CA ALA A 185 -3.83 -5.90 12.51
C ALA A 185 -3.41 -4.56 11.87
N ALA A 186 -2.47 -3.84 12.50
CA ALA A 186 -2.01 -2.53 12.04
C ALA A 186 -1.49 -2.56 10.58
N GLU A 187 -1.71 -1.46 9.85
CA GLU A 187 -1.32 -1.32 8.43
C GLU A 187 0.01 -0.58 8.24
N ALA A 188 0.48 0.08 9.28
CA ALA A 188 1.77 0.73 9.32
C ALA A 188 2.33 0.74 10.74
N GLY A 189 3.61 1.11 10.87
CA GLY A 189 4.16 1.30 12.19
C GLY A 189 5.49 2.02 12.25
N LEU A 190 5.76 2.56 13.45
CA LEU A 190 6.94 3.34 13.78
C LEU A 190 7.50 2.86 15.12
N HIS A 191 8.76 2.44 15.14
CA HIS A 191 9.49 2.17 16.38
C HIS A 191 10.56 3.24 16.57
N ILE A 192 10.58 3.86 17.75
CA ILE A 192 11.54 4.89 18.13
C ILE A 192 12.36 4.38 19.32
N ASP A 193 13.69 4.38 19.21
CA ASP A 193 14.63 4.15 20.30
C ASP A 193 15.31 5.50 20.62
N PRO A 194 14.82 6.24 21.64
CA PRO A 194 15.40 7.54 21.99
C PRO A 194 16.83 7.44 22.54
N VAL A 195 17.19 6.32 23.16
CA VAL A 195 18.51 6.12 23.76
C VAL A 195 19.56 5.98 22.67
N ARG A 196 19.28 5.17 21.63
CA ARG A 196 20.20 4.97 20.50
C ARG A 196 19.98 5.96 19.37
N ARG A 197 18.96 6.83 19.46
CA ARG A 197 18.50 7.71 18.40
C ARG A 197 18.26 6.96 17.08
N ARG A 198 17.47 5.89 17.17
CA ARG A 198 17.08 5.09 16.00
C ARG A 198 15.58 5.14 15.77
N VAL A 199 15.20 5.17 14.51
CA VAL A 199 13.83 5.06 14.06
C VAL A 199 13.76 3.96 13.02
N GLY A 200 12.83 3.04 13.20
CA GLY A 200 12.46 2.07 12.19
C GLY A 200 10.99 2.21 11.85
N TRP A 201 10.65 2.21 10.58
CA TRP A 201 9.27 2.41 10.15
C TRP A 201 8.88 1.50 8.99
N TRP A 202 7.60 1.15 8.91
CA TRP A 202 7.06 0.24 7.91
C TRP A 202 5.63 0.63 7.56
N LEU A 203 5.18 0.23 6.38
CA LEU A 203 3.84 0.47 5.86
C LEU A 203 3.47 -0.60 4.83
N LEU A 204 2.18 -0.92 4.73
CA LEU A 204 1.65 -1.81 3.71
C LEU A 204 1.18 -1.08 2.45
N SER A 205 0.96 0.24 2.54
CA SER A 205 0.63 1.14 1.45
C SER A 205 1.89 1.78 0.82
N ALA A 206 1.76 2.99 0.29
CA ALA A 206 2.86 3.85 -0.14
C ALA A 206 2.74 5.23 0.52
N VAL A 207 3.87 5.91 0.69
CA VAL A 207 3.93 7.27 1.21
C VAL A 207 4.90 8.08 0.36
N ALA A 208 4.51 9.30 -0.01
CA ALA A 208 5.40 10.21 -0.72
C ALA A 208 6.64 10.51 0.14
N GLU A 209 7.76 10.79 -0.54
CA GLU A 209 9.04 11.17 0.06
C GLU A 209 9.64 10.08 0.96
N ALA A 210 9.28 8.81 0.73
CA ALA A 210 9.73 7.70 1.58
C ALA A 210 11.26 7.66 1.75
N ASP A 211 12.02 7.95 0.70
CA ASP A 211 13.49 8.00 0.73
C ASP A 211 14.07 9.22 1.46
N GLU A 212 13.25 10.25 1.71
CA GLU A 212 13.66 11.52 2.31
C GLU A 212 13.37 11.57 3.81
N MET A 213 12.69 10.55 4.36
CA MET A 213 12.28 10.50 5.77
C MET A 213 13.45 10.60 6.74
N ALA A 214 14.65 10.14 6.34
CA ALA A 214 15.85 10.29 7.16
C ALA A 214 16.23 11.76 7.40
N ALA A 215 16.03 12.65 6.42
CA ALA A 215 16.35 14.07 6.53
C ALA A 215 15.46 14.79 7.56
N ARG A 216 14.25 14.25 7.82
CA ARG A 216 13.30 14.78 8.81
C ARG A 216 13.70 14.46 10.26
N TRP A 217 14.68 13.59 10.47
CA TRP A 217 15.18 13.19 11.79
C TRP A 217 16.66 13.53 11.98
N PRO A 218 17.01 14.83 12.14
CA PRO A 218 18.41 15.25 12.24
C PRO A 218 19.12 14.61 13.45
N GLY A 219 20.23 13.92 13.18
CA GLY A 219 21.02 13.26 14.21
C GLY A 219 20.48 11.89 14.67
N TRP A 220 19.50 11.33 13.96
CA TRP A 220 19.00 9.97 14.17
C TRP A 220 19.39 9.06 13.00
N THR A 221 19.38 7.75 13.25
CA THR A 221 19.40 6.74 12.19
C THR A 221 17.96 6.34 11.88
N VAL A 222 17.49 6.62 10.66
CA VAL A 222 16.15 6.24 10.20
C VAL A 222 16.25 5.12 9.18
N GLU A 223 15.48 4.06 9.37
CA GLU A 223 15.45 2.91 8.46
C GLU A 223 14.00 2.63 8.03
N CYS A 224 13.77 2.60 6.71
CA CYS A 224 12.54 2.07 6.15
C CYS A 224 12.61 0.54 6.09
N TRP A 225 11.78 -0.12 6.87
CA TRP A 225 11.62 -1.57 6.88
C TRP A 225 10.64 -2.07 5.83
N GLN A 226 10.11 -1.19 4.96
CA GLN A 226 9.18 -1.56 3.90
C GLN A 226 7.91 -2.22 4.48
N ASP A 227 7.51 -3.41 4.05
CA ASP A 227 6.40 -4.17 4.64
C ASP A 227 6.87 -5.20 5.70
N ARG A 228 8.12 -5.13 6.16
CA ARG A 228 8.72 -6.07 7.12
C ARG A 228 8.36 -5.70 8.56
N TRP A 229 7.07 -5.73 8.89
CA TRP A 229 6.54 -5.49 10.23
C TRP A 229 7.18 -6.38 11.33
N GLN A 230 7.73 -7.54 10.96
CA GLN A 230 8.47 -8.42 11.88
C GLN A 230 9.76 -7.77 12.41
N GLN A 231 10.29 -6.75 11.74
CA GLN A 231 11.39 -5.94 12.28
C GLN A 231 10.90 -5.09 13.45
N HIS A 232 9.71 -4.49 13.36
CA HIS A 232 9.08 -3.77 14.46
C HIS A 232 8.83 -4.69 15.66
N ALA A 233 8.23 -5.85 15.44
CA ALA A 233 7.98 -6.81 16.53
C ALA A 233 9.27 -7.27 17.25
N ARG A 234 10.40 -7.33 16.53
CA ARG A 234 11.72 -7.63 17.12
C ARG A 234 12.33 -6.43 17.85
N ALA A 235 12.10 -5.22 17.37
CA ALA A 235 12.60 -4.00 17.97
C ALA A 235 11.86 -3.63 19.26
N ALA A 236 10.56 -3.96 19.35
CA ALA A 236 9.71 -3.70 20.50
C ALA A 236 9.04 -4.99 21.04
N PRO A 237 9.84 -5.91 21.62
CA PRO A 237 9.32 -7.20 22.08
C PRO A 237 8.25 -7.01 23.16
N GLY A 238 7.11 -7.69 23.01
CA GLY A 238 5.98 -7.59 23.94
C GLY A 238 5.09 -6.37 23.74
N ARG A 239 5.47 -5.42 22.88
CA ARG A 239 4.69 -4.20 22.59
C ARG A 239 3.91 -4.32 21.30
N PHE A 240 4.52 -4.84 20.23
CA PHE A 240 3.80 -5.12 18.98
C PHE A 240 3.59 -6.62 18.81
N LEU A 241 2.34 -7.06 18.97
CA LEU A 241 1.92 -8.46 18.99
C LEU A 241 0.76 -8.65 17.99
N PRO A 242 0.99 -8.47 16.68
CA PRO A 242 -0.09 -8.51 15.69
C PRO A 242 -0.80 -9.87 15.70
N PRO A 243 -2.08 -9.91 15.28
CA PRO A 243 -2.88 -11.11 15.35
C PRO A 243 -2.33 -12.20 14.43
N ARG A 244 -2.55 -13.46 14.80
CA ARG A 244 -2.24 -14.59 13.92
C ARG A 244 -3.26 -14.63 12.80
N VAL A 245 -2.77 -14.59 11.57
CA VAL A 245 -3.58 -14.69 10.36
C VAL A 245 -3.56 -16.14 9.87
N SER A 246 -4.74 -16.73 9.67
CA SER A 246 -4.87 -18.03 9.01
C SER A 246 -4.72 -17.87 7.50
N PRO A 247 -3.69 -18.47 6.85
CA PRO A 247 -3.51 -18.35 5.40
C PRO A 247 -4.67 -18.94 4.58
N GLU A 248 -5.32 -19.98 5.10
CA GLU A 248 -6.48 -20.60 4.45
C GLU A 248 -7.67 -19.65 4.45
N GLN A 249 -7.96 -19.05 5.60
CA GLN A 249 -9.05 -18.07 5.73
C GLN A 249 -8.78 -16.83 4.87
N ALA A 250 -7.57 -16.28 4.92
CA ALA A 250 -7.20 -15.12 4.11
C ALA A 250 -7.32 -15.39 2.60
N ARG A 251 -7.00 -16.61 2.15
CA ARG A 251 -7.21 -17.01 0.74
C ARG A 251 -8.68 -17.14 0.38
N ALA A 252 -9.51 -17.66 1.28
CA ALA A 252 -10.94 -17.79 1.04
C ALA A 252 -11.60 -16.41 0.93
N GLU A 253 -11.24 -15.47 1.80
CA GLU A 253 -11.71 -14.08 1.78
C GLU A 253 -11.25 -13.35 0.52
N LEU A 254 -9.95 -13.41 0.20
CA LEU A 254 -9.43 -12.82 -1.05
C LEU A 254 -10.15 -13.38 -2.28
N ARG A 255 -10.47 -14.68 -2.29
CA ARG A 255 -11.23 -15.30 -3.37
C ARG A 255 -12.64 -14.72 -3.44
N GLU A 256 -13.34 -14.59 -2.31
CA GLU A 256 -14.66 -13.99 -2.24
C GLU A 256 -14.65 -12.54 -2.75
N ASP A 257 -13.69 -11.74 -2.29
CA ASP A 257 -13.51 -10.35 -2.73
C ASP A 257 -13.21 -10.27 -4.23
N ALA A 258 -12.34 -11.14 -4.74
CA ALA A 258 -11.98 -11.17 -6.15
C ALA A 258 -13.15 -11.62 -7.04
N VAL A 259 -13.93 -12.63 -6.61
CA VAL A 259 -15.16 -13.05 -7.30
C VAL A 259 -16.19 -11.93 -7.27
N HIS A 260 -16.41 -11.31 -6.11
CA HIS A 260 -17.35 -10.20 -5.95
C HIS A 260 -16.98 -9.03 -6.87
N HIS A 261 -15.70 -8.65 -6.85
CA HIS A 261 -15.11 -7.64 -7.75
C HIS A 261 -15.45 -7.99 -9.19
N TRP A 262 -14.95 -9.11 -9.71
CA TRP A 262 -15.09 -9.47 -11.13
C TRP A 262 -16.51 -9.86 -11.57
N SER A 263 -17.45 -10.06 -10.65
CA SER A 263 -18.87 -10.32 -10.95
C SER A 263 -19.71 -9.04 -11.02
N GLN A 264 -19.19 -7.90 -10.55
CA GLN A 264 -19.88 -6.62 -10.66
C GLN A 264 -20.02 -6.20 -12.14
N ARG A 265 -21.18 -5.67 -12.51
CA ARG A 265 -21.51 -5.31 -13.90
C ARG A 265 -21.43 -3.80 -14.16
N PRO A 266 -21.13 -3.36 -15.40
CA PRO A 266 -21.12 -1.95 -15.78
C PRO A 266 -22.40 -1.22 -15.37
N GLY A 267 -22.27 -0.23 -14.47
CA GLY A 267 -23.38 0.58 -13.97
C GLY A 267 -23.37 0.89 -12.46
N SER A 268 -22.57 0.16 -11.66
CA SER A 268 -22.32 0.53 -10.27
C SER A 268 -21.19 1.57 -10.18
N PHE A 269 -21.35 2.55 -9.27
CA PHE A 269 -20.41 3.67 -9.11
C PHE A 269 -19.04 3.26 -8.55
N TRP A 270 -18.88 2.00 -8.15
CA TRP A 270 -17.75 1.42 -7.41
C TRP A 270 -16.98 0.34 -8.20
N LEU A 271 -17.10 0.30 -9.53
CA LEU A 271 -16.43 -0.73 -10.34
C LEU A 271 -14.91 -0.55 -10.38
N GLY A 272 -14.20 -1.68 -10.28
CA GLY A 272 -12.81 -1.79 -10.70
C GLY A 272 -12.61 -1.28 -12.12
N TRP A 273 -11.60 -0.46 -12.32
CA TRP A 273 -11.39 0.27 -13.57
C TRP A 273 -11.14 -0.62 -14.79
N LEU A 274 -10.68 -1.86 -14.57
CA LEU A 274 -10.37 -2.82 -15.62
C LEU A 274 -11.61 -3.59 -16.11
N GLN A 275 -12.61 -3.78 -15.24
CA GLN A 275 -13.84 -4.52 -15.58
C GLN A 275 -14.66 -3.83 -16.67
N ALA A 276 -14.74 -2.49 -16.62
CA ALA A 276 -15.41 -1.71 -17.65
C ALA A 276 -14.75 -1.83 -19.03
N ALA A 277 -13.50 -2.33 -19.11
CA ALA A 277 -12.72 -2.45 -20.34
C ALA A 277 -12.66 -3.88 -20.89
N VAL A 278 -13.23 -4.88 -20.21
CA VAL A 278 -13.25 -6.28 -20.67
C VAL A 278 -14.66 -6.74 -21.02
N SER A 279 -14.77 -7.79 -21.83
CA SER A 279 -16.07 -8.42 -22.13
C SER A 279 -16.52 -9.35 -21.00
N ASP A 280 -17.83 -9.58 -20.91
CA ASP A 280 -18.43 -10.53 -19.95
C ASP A 280 -17.77 -11.92 -20.02
N ALA A 281 -17.47 -12.41 -21.22
CA ALA A 281 -16.80 -13.69 -21.40
C ALA A 281 -15.39 -13.74 -20.81
N VAL A 282 -14.67 -12.60 -20.80
CA VAL A 282 -13.35 -12.48 -20.17
C VAL A 282 -13.51 -12.42 -18.66
N ALA A 283 -14.45 -11.62 -18.13
CA ALA A 283 -14.74 -11.56 -16.70
C ALA A 283 -15.14 -12.94 -16.14
N ASP A 284 -16.04 -13.66 -16.82
CA ASP A 284 -16.45 -15.02 -16.44
C ASP A 284 -15.28 -16.02 -16.42
N ARG A 285 -14.33 -15.86 -17.35
CA ARG A 285 -13.11 -16.70 -17.37
C ARG A 285 -12.20 -16.39 -16.19
N VAL A 286 -12.07 -15.12 -15.83
CA VAL A 286 -11.30 -14.69 -14.65
C VAL A 286 -11.94 -15.26 -13.38
N VAL A 287 -13.26 -15.11 -13.20
CA VAL A 287 -14.01 -15.69 -12.08
C VAL A 287 -13.80 -17.20 -11.97
N ARG A 288 -13.97 -17.96 -13.07
CA ARG A 288 -13.73 -19.42 -13.07
C ARG A 288 -12.30 -19.79 -12.68
N THR A 289 -11.33 -18.96 -13.05
CA THR A 289 -9.92 -19.18 -12.69
C THR A 289 -9.72 -18.95 -11.20
N ILE A 290 -10.24 -17.84 -10.68
CA ILE A 290 -10.21 -17.50 -9.24
C ILE A 290 -10.93 -18.55 -8.41
N ASP A 291 -12.03 -19.12 -8.91
CA ASP A 291 -12.79 -20.16 -8.21
C ASP A 291 -12.03 -21.48 -8.03
N SER A 292 -11.04 -21.73 -8.88
CA SER A 292 -10.22 -22.95 -8.84
C SER A 292 -9.05 -22.88 -7.84
N TRP A 293 -8.87 -21.74 -7.16
CA TRP A 293 -7.72 -21.42 -6.32
C TRP A 293 -7.72 -22.03 -4.92
#